data_AF-A0A7C4VYA5-F1
#
_entry.id   AF-A0A7C4VYA5-F1
#
_cell.length_a   1.000
_cell.length_b   1.000
_cell.length_c   1.000
_cell.angle_alpha   90.00
_cell.angle_beta   90.00
_cell.angle_gamma   90.00
#
_symmetry.space_group_name_H-M   'P 1'
#
loop_
_entity.id
_entity.type
_entity.pdbx_description
1 polymer ?
#
loop_
_entity_poly.entity_id
_entity_poly.type
_entity_poly.pdbx_seq_one_letter_code
_entity_poly.pdbx_strand_id
1 'polypeptide(L)'
;MHKILLTFDVEDFINANEIQALYLILRILNKYELKAIFFITGHMAEKISKYPSIVEMLKQHEIGYHSSSHSVRPIIPEYTDVKSYEKAYEISIERETAHINPLTGRIEGEGGLIFLQNLFYPKKIEAFRAPGMCWTPPHLEALRDIGIKYDFSSDVTISKPVHYKGITFYPYIFLQDWNGKLYDYQHLLYAILKREIAVLSLHPTLFFNQEMWDRIYLKGNPLHLTNASRRPFKESELLFTKFELMLKQIKMLQRAKLVGTDINLNWSTNKLIINKDKVKKCYEKSMYWCKKHFNYKPKFILRHFYEFFENAHQ
;
A
#
# COMPACT_ATOMS: atom_id res chain seq x y z
N MET A 1 10.82 10.72 -20.28
CA MET A 1 11.74 9.88 -19.48
C MET A 1 10.89 9.01 -18.57
N HIS A 2 11.12 7.70 -18.56
CA HIS A 2 10.36 6.77 -17.72
C HIS A 2 10.77 6.93 -16.24
N LYS A 3 9.87 6.62 -15.31
CA LYS A 3 10.11 6.71 -13.87
C LYS A 3 9.77 5.39 -13.18
N ILE A 4 10.56 5.03 -12.18
CA ILE A 4 10.30 3.89 -11.29
C ILE A 4 10.06 4.43 -9.89
N LEU A 5 8.94 4.03 -9.30
CA LEU A 5 8.65 4.26 -7.89
C LEU A 5 8.84 2.95 -7.14
N LEU A 6 9.85 2.91 -6.27
CA LEU A 6 10.05 1.84 -5.30
C LEU A 6 9.09 2.05 -4.14
N THR A 7 8.24 1.08 -3.87
CA THR A 7 7.28 1.15 -2.76
C THR A 7 7.33 -0.09 -1.90
N PHE A 8 7.07 0.07 -0.61
CA PHE A 8 7.08 -1.01 0.38
C PHE A 8 5.82 -0.95 1.22
N ASP A 9 5.14 -2.08 1.34
CA ASP A 9 3.98 -2.25 2.21
C ASP A 9 4.48 -2.79 3.56
N VAL A 10 4.50 -1.92 4.58
CA VAL A 10 5.04 -2.16 5.93
C VAL A 10 3.88 -2.40 6.89
N GLU A 11 3.56 -3.66 7.10
CA GLU A 11 2.26 -4.08 7.65
C GLU A 11 2.35 -5.13 8.76
N ASP A 12 3.50 -5.81 8.90
CA ASP A 12 3.67 -6.93 9.82
C ASP A 12 3.95 -6.49 11.27
N PHE A 13 2.89 -6.11 11.97
CA PHE A 13 2.99 -5.72 13.38
C PHE A 13 3.19 -6.88 14.34
N ILE A 14 3.04 -8.12 13.87
CA ILE A 14 3.16 -9.32 14.71
C ILE A 14 4.62 -9.75 14.85
N ASN A 15 5.32 -9.97 13.73
CA ASN A 15 6.62 -10.62 13.74
C ASN A 15 7.75 -9.62 14.03
N ALA A 16 8.64 -9.94 14.97
CA ALA A 16 9.80 -9.09 15.28
C ALA A 16 10.78 -8.94 14.07
N ASN A 17 10.82 -9.95 13.19
CA ASN A 17 11.69 -9.95 12.01
C ASN A 17 11.38 -8.82 11.02
N GLU A 18 10.15 -8.28 11.03
CA GLU A 18 9.76 -7.14 10.19
C GLU A 18 10.67 -5.94 10.41
N ILE A 19 10.98 -5.64 11.68
CA ILE A 19 11.86 -4.53 12.08
C ILE A 19 13.28 -4.75 11.54
N GLN A 20 13.77 -6.00 11.60
CA GLN A 20 15.07 -6.35 11.04
C GLN A 20 15.08 -6.22 9.51
N ALA A 21 14.03 -6.68 8.81
CA ALA A 21 13.92 -6.56 7.37
C ALA A 21 13.92 -5.09 6.95
N LEU A 22 13.09 -4.28 7.59
CA LEU A 22 12.97 -2.86 7.34
C LEU A 22 14.31 -2.13 7.52
N TYR A 23 15.03 -2.42 8.62
CA TYR A 23 16.36 -1.85 8.84
C TYR A 23 17.35 -2.20 7.72
N LEU A 24 17.40 -3.47 7.29
CA LEU A 24 18.30 -3.90 6.22
C LEU A 24 17.92 -3.25 4.87
N ILE A 25 16.64 -3.19 4.54
CA ILE A 25 16.14 -2.52 3.34
C ILE A 25 16.55 -1.06 3.32
N LEU A 26 16.31 -0.32 4.42
CA LEU A 26 16.66 1.09 4.54
C LEU A 26 18.19 1.31 4.40
N ARG A 27 19.00 0.42 4.98
CA ARG A 27 20.47 0.49 4.83
C ARG A 27 20.91 0.32 3.38
N ILE A 28 20.33 -0.64 2.65
CA ILE A 28 20.66 -0.87 1.25
C ILE A 28 20.18 0.32 0.41
N LEU A 29 18.97 0.84 0.62
CA LEU A 29 18.49 2.04 -0.07
C LEU A 29 19.42 3.24 0.14
N ASN A 30 19.87 3.46 1.38
CA ASN A 30 20.83 4.51 1.72
C ASN A 30 22.18 4.31 1.01
N LYS A 31 22.70 3.08 0.97
CA LYS A 31 23.95 2.75 0.25
C LYS A 31 23.90 3.12 -1.23
N TYR A 32 22.74 3.00 -1.89
CA TYR A 32 22.56 3.34 -3.30
C TYR A 32 21.96 4.74 -3.52
N GLU A 33 21.74 5.51 -2.45
CA GLU A 33 21.09 6.82 -2.47
C GLU A 33 19.78 6.78 -3.26
N LEU A 34 18.95 5.77 -2.99
CA LEU A 34 17.64 5.61 -3.61
C LEU A 34 16.54 5.95 -2.60
N LYS A 35 15.55 6.71 -3.06
CA LYS A 35 14.35 7.01 -2.28
C LYS A 35 13.24 6.01 -2.62
N ALA A 36 12.33 5.82 -1.67
CA ALA A 36 11.21 4.89 -1.77
C ALA A 36 9.99 5.49 -1.05
N ILE A 37 8.81 4.92 -1.30
CA ILE A 37 7.57 5.21 -0.56
C ILE A 37 7.30 4.04 0.37
N PHE A 38 7.14 4.28 1.67
CA PHE A 38 6.77 3.26 2.64
C PHE A 38 5.31 3.47 3.04
N PHE A 39 4.43 2.55 2.62
CA PHE A 39 3.04 2.50 3.04
C PHE A 39 2.98 1.78 4.38
N ILE A 40 2.71 2.52 5.46
CA ILE A 40 2.79 2.04 6.84
C ILE A 40 1.37 1.93 7.42
N THR A 41 1.07 0.78 8.03
CA THR A 41 -0.20 0.60 8.75
C THR A 41 -0.19 1.32 10.10
N GLY A 42 -1.36 1.63 10.66
CA GLY A 42 -1.47 2.23 12.01
C GLY A 42 -0.72 1.40 13.06
N HIS A 43 -0.97 0.08 13.09
CA HIS A 43 -0.26 -0.83 13.99
C HIS A 43 1.25 -0.87 13.77
N MET A 44 1.71 -0.77 12.52
CA MET A 44 3.16 -0.68 12.29
C MET A 44 3.74 0.65 12.73
N ALA A 45 3.02 1.76 12.60
CA ALA A 45 3.47 3.05 13.11
C ALA A 45 3.72 2.97 14.63
N GLU A 46 2.76 2.41 15.39
CA GLU A 46 2.88 2.19 16.83
C GLU A 46 4.08 1.30 17.17
N LYS A 47 4.30 0.21 16.42
CA LYS A 47 5.45 -0.68 16.63
C LYS A 47 6.78 0.01 16.30
N ILE A 48 6.87 0.73 15.17
CA ILE A 48 8.07 1.42 14.70
C ILE A 48 8.46 2.57 15.63
N SER A 49 7.50 3.21 16.31
CA SER A 49 7.78 4.29 17.27
C SER A 49 8.75 3.88 18.39
N LYS A 50 8.85 2.57 18.68
CA LYS A 50 9.77 2.00 19.67
C LYS A 50 11.21 1.86 19.16
N TYR A 51 11.47 2.19 17.89
CA TYR A 51 12.76 2.06 17.22
C TYR A 51 13.19 3.40 16.57
N PRO A 52 13.65 4.38 17.35
CA PRO A 52 13.95 5.73 16.84
C PRO A 52 14.94 5.76 15.66
N SER A 53 15.92 4.86 15.63
CA SER A 53 16.87 4.76 14.52
C SER A 53 16.20 4.44 13.17
N ILE A 54 15.18 3.58 13.18
CA ILE A 54 14.41 3.26 11.98
C ILE A 54 13.51 4.44 11.58
N VAL A 55 12.89 5.11 12.55
CA VAL A 55 12.11 6.34 12.30
C VAL A 55 12.98 7.40 11.60
N GLU A 56 14.20 7.64 12.09
CA GLU A 56 15.11 8.61 11.47
C GLU A 56 15.53 8.22 10.06
N MET A 57 15.75 6.93 9.79
CA MET A 57 16.01 6.46 8.43
C MET A 57 14.77 6.65 7.53
N LEU A 58 13.57 6.31 8.00
CA LEU A 58 12.31 6.46 7.27
C LEU A 58 11.99 7.92 6.95
N LYS A 59 12.35 8.88 7.81
CA LYS A 59 12.18 10.33 7.54
C LYS A 59 12.85 10.77 6.24
N GLN A 60 13.88 10.04 5.79
CA GLN A 60 14.55 10.30 4.52
C GLN A 60 13.76 9.84 3.29
N HIS A 61 12.68 9.09 3.46
CA HIS A 61 11.84 8.50 2.42
C HIS A 61 10.43 9.07 2.43
N GLU A 62 9.65 8.86 1.37
CA GLU A 62 8.24 9.25 1.38
C GLU A 62 7.44 8.27 2.23
N ILE A 63 6.45 8.78 2.99
CA ILE A 63 5.63 7.97 3.88
C ILE A 63 4.19 8.02 3.39
N GLY A 64 3.65 6.85 3.10
CA GLY A 64 2.25 6.65 2.78
C GLY A 64 1.52 5.93 3.91
N TYR A 65 0.21 6.08 3.93
CA TYR A 65 -0.68 5.38 4.84
C TYR A 65 -1.19 4.07 4.23
N HIS A 66 -1.29 3.02 5.04
CA HIS A 66 -1.70 1.69 4.60
C HIS A 66 -2.88 1.11 5.39
N SER A 67 -3.82 1.96 5.79
CA SER A 67 -4.91 1.66 6.72
C SER A 67 -4.47 1.42 8.17
N SER A 68 -5.38 1.63 9.12
CA SER A 68 -5.09 1.43 10.55
C SER A 68 -4.74 -0.02 10.86
N SER A 69 -5.46 -0.97 10.25
CA SER A 69 -5.49 -2.35 10.74
C SER A 69 -5.32 -3.43 9.67
N HIS A 70 -5.09 -3.04 8.41
CA HIS A 70 -4.85 -3.94 7.28
C HIS A 70 -5.89 -5.08 7.16
N SER A 71 -5.56 -6.26 7.67
CA SER A 71 -6.37 -7.49 7.59
C SER A 71 -7.20 -7.80 8.84
N VAL A 72 -7.05 -7.02 9.92
CA VAL A 72 -7.91 -7.16 11.11
C VAL A 72 -9.34 -6.83 10.71
N ARG A 73 -10.26 -7.76 10.94
CA ARG A 73 -11.66 -7.64 10.50
C ARG A 73 -12.47 -6.74 11.44
N PRO A 74 -13.45 -5.97 10.93
CA PRO A 74 -13.81 -5.88 9.52
C PRO A 74 -12.75 -5.16 8.69
N ILE A 75 -12.43 -5.71 7.51
CA ILE A 75 -11.54 -5.07 6.50
C ILE A 75 -12.29 -3.99 5.70
N ILE A 76 -11.58 -3.17 4.90
CA ILE A 76 -12.17 -2.01 4.19
C ILE A 76 -13.50 -2.35 3.50
N PRO A 77 -13.61 -3.38 2.64
CA PRO A 77 -14.90 -3.74 2.05
C PRO A 77 -15.97 -4.08 3.08
N GLU A 78 -15.63 -4.73 4.18
CA GLU A 78 -16.61 -5.26 5.13
C GLU A 78 -17.31 -4.17 5.93
N TYR A 79 -16.57 -3.15 6.38
CA TYR A 79 -17.17 -2.06 7.13
C TYR A 79 -17.76 -0.96 6.23
N THR A 80 -17.38 -0.91 4.94
CA THR A 80 -17.98 0.01 3.96
C THR A 80 -19.12 -0.60 3.15
N ASP A 81 -19.39 -1.90 3.26
CA ASP A 81 -20.52 -2.56 2.58
C ASP A 81 -21.86 -2.34 3.31
N VAL A 82 -22.20 -1.07 3.50
CA VAL A 82 -23.49 -0.62 4.02
C VAL A 82 -24.28 0.04 2.89
N LYS A 83 -25.60 0.16 3.05
CA LYS A 83 -26.45 0.71 1.97
C LYS A 83 -26.19 2.20 1.69
N SER A 84 -25.83 2.96 2.72
CA SER A 84 -25.62 4.41 2.64
C SER A 84 -24.14 4.73 2.40
N TYR A 85 -23.87 5.49 1.34
CA TYR A 85 -22.53 5.97 1.00
C TYR A 85 -21.94 6.85 2.10
N GLU A 86 -22.74 7.80 2.59
CA GLU A 86 -22.38 8.68 3.70
C GLU A 86 -22.06 7.87 4.97
N LYS A 87 -22.83 6.82 5.26
CA LYS A 87 -22.54 5.99 6.43
C LYS A 87 -21.22 5.23 6.29
N ALA A 88 -20.94 4.69 5.10
CA ALA A 88 -19.67 4.02 4.81
C ALA A 88 -18.48 5.00 4.95
N TYR A 89 -18.67 6.24 4.51
CA TYR A 89 -17.69 7.33 4.64
C TYR A 89 -17.41 7.66 6.12
N GLU A 90 -18.45 7.85 6.94
CA GLU A 90 -18.30 8.12 8.39
C GLU A 90 -17.54 7.01 9.11
N ILE A 91 -17.92 5.74 8.86
CA ILE A 91 -17.25 4.58 9.47
C ILE A 91 -15.77 4.54 9.07
N SER A 92 -15.45 4.96 7.85
CA SER A 92 -14.09 5.01 7.34
C SER A 92 -13.25 6.06 8.08
N ILE A 93 -13.77 7.26 8.32
CA ILE A 93 -13.08 8.27 9.14
C ILE A 93 -12.79 7.68 10.53
N GLU A 94 -13.83 7.19 11.21
CA GLU A 94 -13.73 6.70 12.59
C GLU A 94 -12.67 5.60 12.72
N ARG A 95 -12.66 4.61 11.82
CA ARG A 95 -11.71 3.49 11.89
C ARG A 95 -10.30 3.87 11.47
N GLU A 96 -10.13 4.70 10.45
CA GLU A 96 -8.81 5.04 9.91
C GLU A 96 -8.08 6.09 10.75
N THR A 97 -8.76 6.75 11.70
CA THR A 97 -8.11 7.62 12.70
C THR A 97 -7.94 6.96 14.08
N ALA A 98 -8.27 5.67 14.20
CA ALA A 98 -8.32 4.96 15.47
C ALA A 98 -7.28 3.84 15.60
N HIS A 99 -6.96 3.51 16.85
CA HIS A 99 -6.34 2.25 17.20
C HIS A 99 -7.39 1.14 17.13
N ILE A 100 -7.10 0.10 16.36
CA ILE A 100 -7.97 -1.06 16.20
C ILE A 100 -7.39 -2.22 17.00
N ASN A 101 -8.15 -2.78 17.93
CA ASN A 101 -7.71 -3.96 18.65
C ASN A 101 -7.41 -5.13 17.66
N PRO A 102 -6.20 -5.70 17.64
CA PRO A 102 -5.83 -6.69 16.63
C PRO A 102 -6.53 -8.05 16.80
N LEU A 103 -7.12 -8.33 17.96
CA LEU A 103 -7.84 -9.60 18.21
C LEU A 103 -9.35 -9.48 18.02
N THR A 104 -9.92 -8.28 18.20
CA THR A 104 -11.38 -8.09 18.16
C THR A 104 -11.84 -7.20 17.02
N GLY A 105 -10.97 -6.36 16.45
CA GLY A 105 -11.31 -5.39 15.43
C GLY A 105 -12.08 -4.16 15.93
N ARG A 106 -12.25 -4.05 17.26
CA ARG A 106 -12.90 -2.92 17.92
C ARG A 106 -11.98 -1.71 17.97
N ILE A 107 -12.57 -0.53 17.96
CA ILE A 107 -11.86 0.73 18.21
C ILE A 107 -11.59 0.83 19.72
N GLU A 108 -10.34 1.12 20.10
CA GLU A 108 -9.94 1.28 21.52
C GLU A 108 -9.30 2.63 21.84
N GLY A 109 -9.23 3.55 20.88
CA GLY A 109 -8.70 4.90 21.08
C GLY A 109 -8.18 5.54 19.81
N GLU A 110 -7.43 6.62 19.96
CA GLU A 110 -6.72 7.29 18.86
C GLU A 110 -5.58 6.42 18.35
N GLY A 111 -5.38 6.40 17.03
CA GLY A 111 -4.34 5.60 16.38
C GLY A 111 -4.29 5.89 14.88
N GLY A 112 -4.00 4.86 14.09
CA GLY A 112 -4.19 4.94 12.64
C GLY A 112 -3.41 6.05 11.95
N LEU A 113 -4.07 6.79 11.07
CA LEU A 113 -3.48 7.90 10.33
C LEU A 113 -2.97 9.02 11.25
N ILE A 114 -3.70 9.33 12.32
CA ILE A 114 -3.32 10.40 13.26
C ILE A 114 -1.99 10.05 13.94
N PHE A 115 -1.86 8.82 14.43
CA PHE A 115 -0.61 8.36 15.05
C PHE A 115 0.56 8.42 14.06
N LEU A 116 0.34 7.97 12.81
CA LEU A 116 1.37 8.01 11.77
C LEU A 116 1.79 9.45 11.43
N GLN A 117 0.84 10.38 11.34
CA GLN A 117 1.12 11.81 11.12
C GLN A 117 1.95 12.39 12.26
N ASN A 118 1.59 12.10 13.51
CA ASN A 118 2.33 12.55 14.68
C ASN A 118 3.77 12.00 14.71
N LEU A 119 3.94 10.71 14.38
CA LEU A 119 5.24 10.05 14.37
C LEU A 119 6.23 10.67 13.36
N PHE A 120 5.74 11.14 12.21
CA PHE A 120 6.56 11.67 11.13
C PHE A 120 6.49 13.20 10.97
N TYR A 121 5.84 13.91 11.89
CA TYR A 121 5.78 15.37 11.88
C TYR A 121 7.19 16.01 11.77
N PRO A 122 7.39 17.05 10.93
CA PRO A 122 6.39 17.84 10.19
C PRO A 122 6.05 17.30 8.79
N LYS A 123 6.44 16.07 8.44
CA LYS A 123 6.10 15.49 7.14
C LYS A 123 4.59 15.24 7.07
N LYS A 124 3.99 15.66 5.96
CA LYS A 124 2.57 15.37 5.68
C LYS A 124 2.45 13.96 5.11
N ILE A 125 1.47 13.21 5.61
CA ILE A 125 1.13 11.89 5.07
C ILE A 125 0.00 12.09 4.08
N GLU A 126 0.33 12.08 2.78
CA GLU A 126 -0.61 12.42 1.70
C GLU A 126 -0.82 11.26 0.71
N ALA A 127 -0.02 10.20 0.79
CA ALA A 127 -0.16 9.02 -0.07
C ALA A 127 -0.89 7.90 0.67
N PHE A 128 -1.70 7.13 -0.05
CA PHE A 128 -2.43 5.98 0.47
C PHE A 128 -2.35 4.80 -0.48
N ARG A 129 -2.30 3.60 0.11
CA ARG A 129 -2.52 2.33 -0.59
C ARG A 129 -3.47 1.49 0.25
N ALA A 130 -4.50 0.94 -0.36
CA ALA A 130 -5.39 0.02 0.31
C ALA A 130 -4.73 -1.36 0.46
N PRO A 131 -4.79 -1.97 1.65
CA PRO A 131 -4.52 -3.40 1.87
C PRO A 131 -5.10 -4.27 0.75
N GLY A 132 -4.26 -5.12 0.15
CA GLY A 132 -4.67 -5.99 -0.95
C GLY A 132 -5.20 -5.28 -2.20
N MET A 133 -4.88 -3.98 -2.37
CA MET A 133 -5.47 -3.09 -3.39
C MET A 133 -7.00 -3.00 -3.31
N CYS A 134 -7.54 -3.28 -2.13
CA CYS A 134 -8.96 -3.47 -1.86
C CYS A 134 -9.60 -2.18 -1.33
N TRP A 135 -9.68 -1.17 -2.19
CA TRP A 135 -10.23 0.15 -1.85
C TRP A 135 -11.73 0.24 -2.15
N THR A 136 -12.44 1.11 -1.43
CA THR A 136 -13.82 1.48 -1.75
C THR A 136 -13.94 3.00 -1.88
N PRO A 137 -14.84 3.52 -2.74
CA PRO A 137 -14.98 4.95 -2.92
C PRO A 137 -15.31 5.77 -1.67
N PRO A 138 -16.29 5.40 -0.81
CA PRO A 138 -16.58 6.18 0.39
C PRO A 138 -15.39 6.22 1.35
N HIS A 139 -14.61 5.13 1.43
CA HIS A 139 -13.38 5.06 2.20
C HIS A 139 -12.31 6.00 1.67
N LEU A 140 -12.07 5.97 0.36
CA LEU A 140 -11.06 6.80 -0.27
C LEU A 140 -11.43 8.30 -0.21
N GLU A 141 -12.71 8.65 -0.32
CA GLU A 141 -13.17 10.04 -0.10
C GLU A 141 -13.04 10.48 1.36
N ALA A 142 -13.32 9.60 2.32
CA ALA A 142 -13.06 9.87 3.74
C ALA A 142 -11.58 10.18 4.00
N LEU A 143 -10.69 9.36 3.43
CA LEU A 143 -9.25 9.58 3.53
C LEU A 143 -8.81 10.90 2.86
N ARG A 144 -9.44 11.27 1.74
CA ARG A 144 -9.16 12.55 1.06
C ARG A 144 -9.42 13.73 1.98
N ASP A 145 -10.57 13.72 2.66
CA ASP A 145 -11.02 14.85 3.48
C ASP A 145 -10.20 14.99 4.78
N ILE A 146 -9.46 13.95 5.17
CA ILE A 146 -8.47 13.99 6.26
C ILE A 146 -7.01 14.09 5.78
N GLY A 147 -6.80 14.44 4.50
CA GLY A 147 -5.51 14.91 3.98
C GLY A 147 -4.82 14.02 2.94
N ILE A 148 -5.36 12.84 2.61
CA ILE A 148 -4.81 11.99 1.54
C ILE A 148 -5.09 12.62 0.16
N LYS A 149 -4.09 12.62 -0.71
CA LYS A 149 -4.15 13.20 -2.07
C LYS A 149 -3.78 12.21 -3.16
N TYR A 150 -2.98 11.20 -2.84
CA TYR A 150 -2.41 10.28 -3.81
C TYR A 150 -2.85 8.85 -3.51
N ASP A 151 -3.58 8.24 -4.43
CA ASP A 151 -3.96 6.82 -4.34
C ASP A 151 -3.00 5.96 -5.15
N PHE A 152 -2.55 4.85 -4.56
CA PHE A 152 -1.71 3.83 -5.18
C PHE A 152 -2.39 2.45 -5.24
N SER A 153 -3.72 2.42 -5.13
CA SER A 153 -4.50 1.18 -5.01
C SER A 153 -5.30 0.87 -6.26
N SER A 154 -5.81 1.90 -6.92
CA SER A 154 -6.77 1.73 -8.01
C SER A 154 -6.11 1.31 -9.31
N ASP A 155 -6.84 0.52 -10.10
CA ASP A 155 -6.43 0.08 -11.43
C ASP A 155 -6.96 0.99 -12.56
N VAL A 156 -7.43 2.18 -12.22
CA VAL A 156 -8.02 3.15 -13.17
C VAL A 156 -7.00 3.69 -14.18
N THR A 157 -5.69 3.57 -13.87
CA THR A 157 -4.59 3.88 -14.78
C THR A 157 -3.41 2.91 -14.59
N ILE A 158 -2.64 2.70 -15.65
CA ILE A 158 -1.53 1.73 -15.70
C ILE A 158 -0.17 2.35 -16.04
N SER A 159 -0.13 3.63 -16.46
CA SER A 159 1.09 4.24 -16.99
C SER A 159 1.32 5.67 -16.53
N LYS A 160 0.26 6.49 -16.45
CA LYS A 160 0.36 7.90 -16.03
C LYS A 160 -0.60 8.18 -14.89
N PRO A 161 -0.25 9.05 -13.92
CA PRO A 161 -1.19 9.47 -12.90
C PRO A 161 -2.39 10.18 -13.53
N VAL A 162 -3.58 9.98 -12.98
CA VAL A 162 -4.82 10.65 -13.41
C VAL A 162 -5.53 11.28 -12.23
N HIS A 163 -6.20 12.39 -12.46
CA HIS A 163 -6.89 13.15 -11.44
C HIS A 163 -8.41 12.98 -11.54
N TYR A 164 -9.05 12.77 -10.40
CA TYR A 164 -10.50 12.71 -10.27
C TYR A 164 -10.94 12.99 -8.83
N LYS A 165 -11.97 13.84 -8.65
CA LYS A 165 -12.58 14.19 -7.35
C LYS A 165 -11.57 14.57 -6.23
N GLY A 166 -10.57 15.38 -6.56
CA GLY A 166 -9.58 15.84 -5.58
C GLY A 166 -8.47 14.83 -5.27
N ILE A 167 -8.42 13.70 -5.97
CA ILE A 167 -7.45 12.62 -5.77
C ILE A 167 -6.65 12.40 -7.05
N THR A 168 -5.34 12.21 -6.91
CA THR A 168 -4.47 11.77 -8.00
C THR A 168 -4.20 10.27 -7.85
N PHE A 169 -4.74 9.49 -8.77
CA PHE A 169 -4.57 8.05 -8.86
C PHE A 169 -3.27 7.75 -9.60
N TYR A 170 -2.30 7.14 -8.91
CA TYR A 170 -1.06 6.65 -9.49
C TYR A 170 -1.26 5.31 -10.20
N PRO A 171 -0.39 4.97 -11.16
CA PRO A 171 -0.47 3.69 -11.86
C PRO A 171 -0.48 2.48 -10.94
N TYR A 172 -1.37 1.53 -11.26
CA TYR A 172 -1.44 0.24 -10.58
C TYR A 172 -0.09 -0.47 -10.60
N ILE A 173 0.24 -1.17 -9.51
CA ILE A 173 1.52 -1.88 -9.40
C ILE A 173 1.72 -2.89 -10.55
N PHE A 174 2.96 -3.08 -10.98
CA PHE A 174 3.27 -4.12 -11.98
C PHE A 174 3.73 -5.45 -11.36
N LEU A 175 4.15 -5.41 -10.10
CA LEU A 175 4.63 -6.58 -9.34
C LEU A 175 4.31 -6.38 -7.86
N GLN A 176 3.80 -7.43 -7.22
CA GLN A 176 3.41 -7.47 -5.80
C GLN A 176 4.25 -8.48 -5.00
N ASP A 177 4.46 -9.68 -5.56
CA ASP A 177 5.13 -10.81 -4.91
C ASP A 177 6.55 -11.02 -5.45
N TRP A 178 7.44 -10.05 -5.25
CA TRP A 178 8.83 -10.18 -5.65
C TRP A 178 9.54 -11.28 -4.85
N ASN A 179 10.23 -12.18 -5.54
CA ASN A 179 11.01 -13.26 -4.91
C ASN A 179 12.43 -13.40 -5.52
N GLY A 180 12.84 -12.42 -6.32
CA GLY A 180 14.13 -12.34 -6.97
C GLY A 180 14.35 -13.47 -7.98
N LYS A 181 13.30 -13.92 -8.66
CA LYS A 181 13.40 -14.82 -9.82
C LYS A 181 13.58 -14.02 -11.10
N LEU A 182 14.07 -14.68 -12.16
CA LEU A 182 14.26 -14.05 -13.48
C LEU A 182 13.00 -13.35 -14.00
N TYR A 183 11.83 -13.94 -13.73
CA TYR A 183 10.52 -13.36 -14.04
C TYR A 183 10.35 -11.94 -13.49
N ASP A 184 10.79 -11.67 -12.27
CA ASP A 184 10.66 -10.35 -11.62
C ASP A 184 11.46 -9.28 -12.37
N TYR A 185 12.69 -9.63 -12.80
CA TYR A 185 13.55 -8.73 -13.56
C TYR A 185 13.02 -8.47 -14.98
N GLN A 186 12.44 -9.49 -15.62
CA GLN A 186 11.77 -9.33 -16.91
C GLN A 186 10.57 -8.37 -16.80
N HIS A 187 9.78 -8.49 -15.73
CA HIS A 187 8.64 -7.60 -15.48
C HIS A 187 9.08 -6.18 -15.17
N LEU A 188 10.16 -6.01 -14.39
CA LEU A 188 10.76 -4.70 -14.14
C LEU A 188 11.19 -4.02 -15.44
N LEU A 189 11.94 -4.72 -16.31
CA LEU A 189 12.37 -4.18 -17.60
C LEU A 189 11.18 -3.84 -18.51
N TYR A 190 10.20 -4.74 -18.60
CA TYR A 190 9.00 -4.49 -19.38
C TYR A 190 8.23 -3.26 -18.87
N ALA A 191 8.06 -3.14 -17.55
CA ALA A 191 7.38 -2.01 -16.94
C ALA A 191 8.11 -0.69 -17.22
N ILE A 192 9.44 -0.67 -17.09
CA ILE A 192 10.27 0.49 -17.42
C ILE A 192 10.07 0.92 -18.87
N LEU A 193 10.00 -0.01 -19.82
CA LEU A 193 9.88 0.30 -21.25
C LEU A 193 8.46 0.73 -21.66
N LYS A 194 7.43 0.24 -20.96
CA LYS A 194 6.03 0.40 -21.39
C LYS A 194 5.25 1.44 -20.60
N ARG A 195 5.73 1.84 -19.42
CA ARG A 195 5.00 2.76 -18.53
C ARG A 195 5.77 4.04 -18.34
N GLU A 196 5.09 5.17 -18.37
CA GLU A 196 5.71 6.45 -18.03
C GLU A 196 6.13 6.47 -16.56
N ILE A 197 5.27 5.95 -15.68
CA ILE A 197 5.56 5.69 -14.27
C ILE A 197 5.25 4.21 -13.98
N ALA A 198 6.27 3.46 -13.58
CA ALA A 198 6.18 2.09 -13.10
C ALA A 198 6.23 2.07 -11.57
N VAL A 199 5.24 1.46 -10.92
CA VAL A 199 5.18 1.31 -9.47
C VAL A 199 5.46 -0.14 -9.09
N LEU A 200 6.52 -0.35 -8.31
CA LEU A 200 6.90 -1.65 -7.76
C LEU A 200 6.46 -1.71 -6.29
N SER A 201 5.73 -2.76 -5.88
CA SER A 201 5.49 -3.04 -4.45
C SER A 201 6.33 -4.24 -3.98
N LEU A 202 6.80 -4.14 -2.75
CA LEU A 202 7.62 -5.11 -2.04
C LEU A 202 7.11 -5.21 -0.60
N HIS A 203 7.14 -6.40 -0.01
CA HIS A 203 6.73 -6.59 1.39
C HIS A 203 7.96 -6.98 2.22
N PRO A 204 8.45 -6.13 3.15
CA PRO A 204 9.60 -6.45 3.99
C PRO A 204 9.46 -7.79 4.73
N THR A 205 8.25 -8.14 5.18
CA THR A 205 7.95 -9.40 5.88
C THR A 205 8.44 -10.63 5.11
N LEU A 206 8.31 -10.62 3.77
CA LEU A 206 8.65 -11.76 2.93
C LEU A 206 10.16 -12.00 2.76
N PHE A 207 11.02 -11.06 3.20
CA PHE A 207 12.46 -11.28 3.22
C PHE A 207 12.88 -12.28 4.31
N PHE A 208 12.14 -12.36 5.41
CA PHE A 208 12.42 -13.29 6.51
C PHE A 208 11.33 -14.33 6.73
N ASN A 209 10.10 -14.11 6.27
CA ASN A 209 8.97 -15.01 6.49
C ASN A 209 8.59 -15.74 5.19
N GLN A 210 8.21 -17.00 5.31
CA GLN A 210 7.80 -17.84 4.19
C GLN A 210 6.42 -17.47 3.66
N GLU A 211 5.56 -16.96 4.55
CA GLU A 211 4.17 -16.63 4.31
C GLU A 211 3.87 -15.23 4.85
N MET A 212 2.78 -14.63 4.35
CA MET A 212 2.29 -13.34 4.86
C MET A 212 1.82 -13.47 6.32
N TRP A 213 2.10 -12.43 7.11
CA TRP A 213 1.77 -12.35 8.54
C TRP A 213 0.26 -12.43 8.80
N ASP A 214 -0.54 -11.94 7.87
CA ASP A 214 -1.97 -11.75 8.01
C ASP A 214 -2.81 -12.99 7.68
N ARG A 215 -2.18 -14.12 7.33
CA ARG A 215 -2.86 -15.38 7.04
C ARG A 215 -3.79 -15.83 8.19
N ILE A 216 -3.49 -15.43 9.41
CA ILE A 216 -4.28 -15.74 10.61
C ILE A 216 -5.67 -15.08 10.59
N TYR A 217 -5.88 -14.03 9.79
CA TYR A 217 -7.15 -13.29 9.71
C TYR A 217 -8.12 -13.81 8.66
N LEU A 218 -7.69 -14.74 7.79
CA LEU A 218 -8.49 -15.22 6.65
C LEU A 218 -9.85 -15.82 7.05
N LYS A 219 -9.95 -16.35 8.28
CA LYS A 219 -11.17 -16.98 8.82
C LYS A 219 -11.90 -16.13 9.86
N GLY A 220 -11.48 -14.88 10.08
CA GLY A 220 -11.92 -14.07 11.22
C GLY A 220 -10.74 -13.59 12.05
N ASN A 221 -11.01 -12.74 13.04
CA ASN A 221 -9.97 -12.33 13.98
C ASN A 221 -9.57 -13.52 14.87
N PRO A 222 -8.27 -13.77 15.07
CA PRO A 222 -7.80 -14.91 15.84
C PRO A 222 -7.98 -14.69 17.35
N LEU A 223 -7.99 -15.77 18.13
CA LEU A 223 -7.98 -15.68 19.61
C LEU A 223 -6.62 -15.21 20.15
N HIS A 224 -5.53 -15.55 19.43
CA HIS A 224 -4.16 -15.18 19.77
C HIS A 224 -3.38 -14.85 18.50
N LEU A 225 -2.46 -13.88 18.60
CA LEU A 225 -1.55 -13.56 17.51
C LEU A 225 -0.46 -14.64 17.43
N THR A 226 -0.28 -15.22 16.24
CA THR A 226 0.78 -16.21 16.00
C THR A 226 1.72 -15.71 14.92
N ASN A 227 3.01 -15.92 15.14
CA ASN A 227 4.05 -15.55 14.17
C ASN A 227 3.93 -16.35 12.87
N ALA A 228 4.34 -15.72 11.77
CA ALA A 228 4.50 -16.39 10.49
C ALA A 228 5.73 -17.31 10.53
N SER A 229 5.70 -18.38 9.74
CA SER A 229 6.83 -19.30 9.60
C SER A 229 8.04 -18.57 9.01
N ARG A 230 9.18 -18.64 9.70
CA ARG A 230 10.42 -18.02 9.24
C ARG A 230 11.06 -18.81 8.10
N ARG A 231 11.66 -18.13 7.15
CA ARG A 231 12.55 -18.70 6.13
C ARG A 231 13.86 -19.18 6.75
N PRO A 232 14.51 -20.18 6.13
CA PRO A 232 15.91 -20.46 6.40
C PRO A 232 16.78 -19.20 6.22
N PHE A 233 17.78 -19.04 7.08
CA PHE A 233 18.67 -17.87 7.05
C PHE A 233 19.34 -17.67 5.68
N LYS A 234 19.86 -18.75 5.08
CA LYS A 234 20.49 -18.73 3.75
C LYS A 234 19.55 -18.22 2.65
N GLU A 235 18.27 -18.54 2.71
CA GLU A 235 17.29 -18.02 1.75
C GLU A 235 17.08 -16.52 1.93
N SER A 236 17.02 -16.06 3.18
CA SER A 236 16.87 -14.64 3.51
C SER A 236 18.08 -13.83 3.01
N GLU A 237 19.30 -14.31 3.27
CA GLU A 237 20.54 -13.70 2.76
C GLU A 237 20.57 -13.62 1.23
N LEU A 238 20.15 -14.70 0.56
CA LEU A 238 20.07 -14.72 -0.89
C LEU A 238 19.04 -13.71 -1.43
N LEU A 239 17.89 -13.56 -0.77
CA LEU A 239 16.88 -12.55 -1.13
C LEU A 239 17.43 -11.13 -0.98
N PHE A 240 18.15 -10.82 0.12
CA PHE A 240 18.79 -9.51 0.27
C PHE A 240 19.87 -9.26 -0.78
N THR A 241 20.66 -10.27 -1.13
CA THR A 241 21.67 -10.17 -2.20
C THR A 241 21.02 -9.85 -3.55
N LYS A 242 19.91 -10.52 -3.88
CA LYS A 242 19.15 -10.28 -5.11
C LYS A 242 18.48 -8.90 -5.11
N PHE A 243 17.93 -8.48 -3.98
CA PHE A 243 17.33 -7.16 -3.82
C PHE A 243 18.37 -6.06 -4.04
N GLU A 244 19.54 -6.21 -3.42
CA GLU A 244 20.65 -5.29 -3.63
C GLU A 244 21.09 -5.24 -5.11
N LEU A 245 21.15 -6.38 -5.79
CA LEU A 245 21.47 -6.43 -7.22
C LEU A 245 20.43 -5.66 -8.06
N MET A 246 19.14 -5.83 -7.76
CA MET A 246 18.06 -5.08 -8.42
C MET A 246 18.23 -3.56 -8.20
N LEU A 247 18.50 -3.12 -6.97
CA LEU A 247 18.72 -1.70 -6.68
C LEU A 247 19.96 -1.15 -7.38
N LYS A 248 21.05 -1.93 -7.45
CA LYS A 248 22.25 -1.58 -8.21
C LYS A 248 21.93 -1.37 -9.70
N GLN A 249 21.13 -2.25 -10.31
CA GLN A 249 20.69 -2.11 -11.70
C GLN A 249 19.85 -0.85 -11.91
N ILE A 250 18.87 -0.59 -11.03
CA ILE A 250 18.07 0.64 -11.07
C ILE A 250 18.95 1.88 -10.96
N LYS A 251 19.94 1.88 -10.05
CA LYS A 251 20.89 2.99 -9.90
C LYS A 251 21.75 3.21 -11.15
N MET A 252 22.17 2.13 -11.83
CA MET A 252 22.89 2.23 -13.09
C MET A 252 22.03 2.87 -14.18
N LEU A 253 20.78 2.43 -14.33
CA LEU A 253 19.84 3.02 -15.28
C LEU A 253 19.54 4.49 -14.96
N GLN A 254 19.46 4.84 -13.68
CA GLN A 254 19.31 6.22 -13.22
C GLN A 254 20.52 7.08 -13.62
N ARG A 255 21.75 6.61 -13.38
CA ARG A 255 22.99 7.31 -13.77
C ARG A 255 23.12 7.50 -15.27
N ALA A 256 22.64 6.52 -16.04
CA ALA A 256 22.56 6.61 -17.50
C ALA A 256 21.40 7.50 -18.00
N LYS A 257 20.62 8.12 -17.09
CA LYS A 257 19.45 8.96 -17.39
C LYS A 257 18.36 8.24 -18.20
N LEU A 258 18.31 6.91 -18.11
CA LEU A 258 17.29 6.09 -18.77
C LEU A 258 15.99 6.04 -17.96
N VAL A 259 16.11 6.12 -16.62
CA VAL A 259 14.97 6.13 -15.70
C VAL A 259 15.15 7.19 -14.61
N GLY A 260 14.05 7.86 -14.23
CA GLY A 260 13.97 8.64 -13.00
C GLY A 260 13.60 7.76 -11.81
N THR A 261 14.09 8.10 -10.62
CA THR A 261 13.74 7.45 -9.34
C THR A 261 13.38 8.46 -8.25
N ASP A 262 13.25 9.74 -8.63
CA ASP A 262 12.82 10.82 -7.74
C ASP A 262 11.34 10.69 -7.39
N ILE A 263 11.05 10.85 -6.10
CA ILE A 263 9.69 10.83 -5.58
C ILE A 263 9.21 12.27 -5.48
N ASN A 264 8.55 12.71 -6.55
CA ASN A 264 7.88 13.99 -6.60
C ASN A 264 6.41 13.69 -6.88
N LEU A 265 5.65 13.51 -5.80
CA LEU A 265 4.21 13.31 -5.89
C LEU A 265 3.57 14.66 -6.20
N ASN A 266 2.88 14.73 -7.33
CA ASN A 266 2.32 15.98 -7.83
C ASN A 266 0.89 15.73 -8.28
N TRP A 267 0.09 16.81 -8.24
CA TRP A 267 -1.21 16.82 -8.87
C TRP A 267 -1.08 16.50 -10.36
N SER A 268 -1.88 15.54 -10.82
CA SER A 268 -1.95 15.24 -12.25
C SER A 268 -2.90 16.23 -12.94
N THR A 269 -2.50 16.73 -14.11
CA THR A 269 -3.39 17.48 -14.99
C THR A 269 -4.21 16.55 -15.90
N ASN A 270 -3.86 15.26 -15.96
CA ASN A 270 -4.59 14.28 -16.77
C ASN A 270 -5.93 13.97 -16.11
N LYS A 271 -7.04 14.31 -16.75
CA LYS A 271 -8.38 13.95 -16.27
C LYS A 271 -8.63 12.45 -16.50
N LEU A 272 -9.26 11.79 -15.51
CA LEU A 272 -9.72 10.42 -15.67
C LEU A 272 -10.88 10.35 -16.68
N ILE A 273 -10.74 9.48 -17.69
CA ILE A 273 -11.81 9.11 -18.63
C ILE A 273 -12.23 7.67 -18.35
N ILE A 274 -13.37 7.51 -17.70
CA ILE A 274 -13.90 6.23 -17.26
C ILE A 274 -15.35 6.08 -17.73
N ASN A 275 -15.73 4.87 -18.14
CA ASN A 275 -17.10 4.52 -18.52
C ASN A 275 -17.61 3.40 -17.61
N LYS A 276 -18.90 3.06 -17.72
CA LYS A 276 -19.55 2.05 -16.87
C LYS A 276 -18.84 0.69 -16.86
N ASP A 277 -18.31 0.24 -18.00
CA ASP A 277 -17.58 -1.04 -18.10
C ASP A 277 -16.23 -0.99 -17.38
N LYS A 278 -15.50 0.12 -17.51
CA LYS A 278 -14.26 0.34 -16.77
C LYS A 278 -14.51 0.47 -15.26
N VAL A 279 -15.61 1.10 -14.84
CA VAL A 279 -16.03 1.14 -13.43
C VAL A 279 -16.26 -0.27 -12.89
N LYS A 280 -16.98 -1.12 -13.64
CA LYS A 280 -17.21 -2.51 -13.25
C LYS A 280 -15.90 -3.30 -13.15
N LYS A 281 -14.99 -3.17 -14.11
CA LYS A 281 -13.66 -3.80 -14.06
C LYS A 281 -12.85 -3.34 -12.85
N CYS A 282 -12.91 -2.04 -12.55
CA CYS A 282 -12.24 -1.46 -11.39
C CYS A 282 -12.77 -2.04 -10.07
N TYR A 283 -14.10 -2.14 -9.94
CA TYR A 283 -14.74 -2.83 -8.82
C TYR A 283 -14.31 -4.31 -8.73
N GLU A 284 -14.29 -5.03 -9.84
CA GLU A 284 -13.90 -6.45 -9.86
C GLU A 284 -12.45 -6.65 -9.40
N LYS A 285 -11.53 -5.78 -9.86
CA LYS A 285 -10.14 -5.82 -9.41
C LYS A 285 -10.00 -5.44 -7.94
N SER A 286 -10.64 -4.36 -7.51
CA SER A 286 -10.58 -3.94 -6.10
C SER A 286 -11.09 -5.03 -5.17
N MET A 287 -12.21 -5.68 -5.50
CA MET A 287 -12.79 -6.71 -4.64
C MET A 287 -12.16 -8.11 -4.79
N TYR A 288 -11.15 -8.28 -5.64
CA TYR A 288 -10.54 -9.59 -5.89
C TYR A 288 -9.94 -10.18 -4.61
N TRP A 289 -9.18 -9.38 -3.86
CA TRP A 289 -8.49 -9.84 -2.66
C TRP A 289 -9.47 -10.28 -1.57
N CYS A 290 -10.47 -9.46 -1.23
CA CYS A 290 -11.46 -9.82 -0.21
C CYS A 290 -12.30 -11.05 -0.60
N LYS A 291 -12.67 -11.20 -1.88
CA LYS A 291 -13.41 -12.37 -2.37
C LYS A 291 -12.56 -13.63 -2.31
N LYS A 292 -11.30 -13.56 -2.73
CA LYS A 292 -10.41 -14.72 -2.82
C LYS A 292 -9.90 -15.18 -1.46
N HIS A 293 -9.52 -14.25 -0.60
CA HIS A 293 -8.79 -14.56 0.63
C HIS A 293 -9.71 -14.60 1.86
N PHE A 294 -10.71 -13.73 1.92
CA PHE A 294 -11.62 -13.61 3.08
C PHE A 294 -13.01 -14.21 2.80
N ASN A 295 -13.23 -14.77 1.61
CA ASN A 295 -14.52 -15.28 1.15
C ASN A 295 -15.66 -14.25 1.33
N TYR A 296 -15.32 -12.96 1.22
CA TYR A 296 -16.27 -11.88 1.44
C TYR A 296 -16.93 -11.47 0.12
N LYS A 297 -18.26 -11.36 0.13
CA LYS A 297 -19.07 -11.01 -1.04
C LYS A 297 -19.82 -9.69 -0.77
N PRO A 298 -19.33 -8.57 -1.29
CA PRO A 298 -19.99 -7.28 -1.11
C PRO A 298 -21.38 -7.23 -1.74
N LYS A 299 -22.31 -6.55 -1.08
CA LYS A 299 -23.70 -6.35 -1.53
C LYS A 299 -23.92 -4.96 -2.14
N PHE A 300 -23.33 -3.93 -1.55
CA PHE A 300 -23.58 -2.53 -1.86
C PHE A 300 -22.37 -1.84 -2.52
N ILE A 301 -21.15 -2.33 -2.35
CA ILE A 301 -19.93 -1.66 -2.85
C ILE A 301 -19.99 -1.35 -4.36
N LEU A 302 -20.52 -2.23 -5.22
CA LEU A 302 -20.61 -1.92 -6.66
C LEU A 302 -21.45 -0.66 -6.93
N ARG A 303 -22.52 -0.43 -6.16
CA ARG A 303 -23.31 0.79 -6.24
C ARG A 303 -22.48 2.01 -5.86
N HIS A 304 -21.64 1.90 -4.83
CA HIS A 304 -20.75 2.99 -4.40
C HIS A 304 -19.74 3.34 -5.48
N PHE A 305 -19.23 2.35 -6.22
CA PHE A 305 -18.39 2.59 -7.40
C PHE A 305 -19.13 3.37 -8.48
N TYR A 306 -20.39 3.01 -8.77
CA TYR A 306 -21.19 3.79 -9.72
C TYR A 306 -21.42 5.21 -9.23
N GLU A 307 -21.82 5.40 -7.97
CA GLU A 307 -22.05 6.71 -7.34
C GLU A 307 -20.82 7.62 -7.40
N PHE A 308 -19.65 7.07 -7.08
CA PHE A 308 -18.40 7.80 -7.14
C PHE A 308 -18.05 8.26 -8.56
N PHE A 309 -18.30 7.41 -9.56
CA PHE A 309 -18.02 7.66 -10.96
C PHE A 309 -19.23 8.16 -11.75
N GLU A 310 -20.27 8.73 -11.12
CA GLU A 310 -21.54 9.11 -11.78
C GLU A 310 -21.38 10.08 -12.97
N ASN A 311 -20.30 10.86 -13.02
CA ASN A 311 -19.96 11.69 -14.18
C ASN A 311 -19.41 10.89 -15.39
N ALA A 312 -19.32 9.56 -15.32
CA ALA A 312 -18.94 8.66 -16.42
C ALA A 312 -20.03 8.53 -17.52
N HIS A 313 -21.12 9.29 -17.39
CA HIS A 313 -22.29 9.29 -18.27
C HIS A 313 -22.40 10.55 -19.16
N GLN A 314 -21.45 11.50 -19.08
CA GLN A 314 -21.39 12.66 -19.97
C GLN A 314 -20.29 12.51 -21.02
#